data_AF-A0A3M9X0L5-F1
#
_entry.id   AF-A0A3M9X0L5-F1
#
_cell.length_a   1.000
_cell.length_b   1.000
_cell.length_c   1.000
_cell.angle_alpha   90.00
_cell.angle_beta   90.00
_cell.angle_gamma   90.00
#
_symmetry.space_group_name_H-M   'P 1'
#
loop_
_entity.id
_entity.type
_entity.pdbx_description
1 polymer ?
#
loop_
_entity_poly.entity_id
_entity_poly.type
_entity_poly.pdbx_seq_one_letter_code
_entity_poly.pdbx_strand_id
1 'polypeptide(L)' 'MQRFRGNLVSKPADDPYEVVEFANKFGLTTKAAEIILHANGPSRVACDGAARSFVQAVSVWQRDKD' A
#
# COMPACT_ATOMS: atom_id res chain seq x y z
N MET A 1 33.68 20.57 -3.80
CA MET A 1 32.78 19.41 -3.64
C MET A 1 31.62 19.54 -4.61
N GLN A 2 31.38 18.53 -5.46
CA GLN A 2 30.30 18.54 -6.47
C GLN A 2 28.93 18.35 -5.80
N ARG A 3 27.97 19.21 -6.15
CA ARG A 3 26.57 19.10 -5.73
C ARG A 3 25.87 18.06 -6.61
N PHE A 4 25.64 16.86 -6.09
CA PHE A 4 24.74 15.90 -6.70
C PHE A 4 23.30 16.42 -6.58
N ARG A 5 22.82 17.16 -7.58
CA ARG A 5 21.39 17.29 -7.83
C ARG A 5 20.94 16.02 -8.53
N GLY A 6 20.68 14.97 -7.73
CA GLY A 6 20.03 13.77 -8.23
C GLY A 6 18.69 14.16 -8.83
N ASN A 7 18.51 13.82 -10.11
CA ASN A 7 17.27 14.01 -10.83
C ASN A 7 16.24 13.03 -10.24
N LEU A 8 15.38 13.49 -9.34
CA LEU A 8 14.27 12.68 -8.80
C LEU A 8 13.24 12.53 -9.92
N VAL A 9 13.40 11.49 -10.73
CA VAL A 9 12.33 11.06 -11.64
C VAL A 9 11.19 10.57 -10.75
N SER A 10 10.17 11.40 -10.57
CA SER A 10 8.93 11.01 -9.91
C SER A 10 8.29 9.89 -10.72
N LYS A 11 8.13 8.70 -10.10
CA LYS A 11 7.43 7.57 -10.71
C LYS A 11 6.01 8.02 -11.10
N PRO A 12 5.51 7.68 -12.31
CA PRO A 12 4.17 8.04 -12.75
C PRO A 12 3.14 7.69 -11.67
N ALA A 13 2.19 8.60 -11.42
CA ALA A 13 1.15 8.40 -10.41
C ALA A 13 0.30 7.14 -10.70
N ASP A 14 0.27 6.69 -11.96
CA ASP A 14 -0.52 5.56 -12.43
C ASP A 14 0.22 4.22 -12.40
N ASP A 15 1.50 4.20 -12.02
CA ASP A 15 2.23 2.93 -11.90
C ASP A 15 1.62 2.07 -10.78
N PRO A 16 1.55 0.73 -10.95
CA PRO A 16 1.16 -0.18 -9.89
C PRO A 16 2.01 0.02 -8.64
N TYR A 17 1.43 -0.22 -7.47
CA TYR A 17 2.18 -0.12 -6.22
C TYR A 17 3.30 -1.16 -6.13
N GLU A 18 4.43 -0.74 -5.58
CA GLU A 18 5.38 -1.67 -4.99
C GLU A 18 4.84 -2.20 -3.65
N VAL A 19 5.03 -3.49 -3.40
CA VAL A 19 4.46 -4.19 -2.22
C VAL A 19 4.87 -3.51 -0.91
N VAL A 20 6.16 -3.16 -0.77
CA VAL A 20 6.69 -2.56 0.47
C VAL A 20 6.17 -1.13 0.67
N GLU A 21 6.09 -0.34 -0.40
CA GLU A 21 5.52 1.00 -0.36
C GLU A 21 4.06 0.95 0.09
N PHE A 22 3.29 0.03 -0.49
CA PHE A 22 1.88 -0.17 -0.16
C PHE A 22 1.67 -0.64 1.28
N ALA A 23 2.48 -1.61 1.73
CA ALA A 23 2.44 -2.11 3.09
C ALA A 23 2.68 -0.98 4.10
N ASN A 24 3.71 -0.16 3.86
CA ASN A 24 4.03 0.99 4.71
C ASN A 24 2.93 2.05 4.70
N LYS A 25 2.36 2.36 3.53
CA LYS A 25 1.28 3.35 3.37
C LYS A 25 0.06 3.03 4.24
N PHE A 26 -0.30 1.75 4.35
CA PHE A 26 -1.52 1.31 5.03
C PHE A 26 -1.28 0.62 6.38
N GLY A 27 -0.03 0.55 6.85
CA GLY A 27 0.30 -0.15 8.10
C GLY A 27 0.00 -1.64 8.04
N LEU A 28 0.18 -2.25 6.86
CA LEU A 28 -0.06 -3.67 6.62
C LEU A 28 1.22 -4.48 6.78
N THR A 29 1.07 -5.77 7.05
CA THR A 29 2.16 -6.71 6.81
C THR A 29 2.43 -6.82 5.30
N THR A 30 3.66 -7.12 4.92
CA THR A 30 4.02 -7.37 3.51
C THR A 30 3.11 -8.43 2.89
N LYS A 31 2.73 -9.47 3.67
CA LYS A 31 1.86 -10.53 3.16
C LYS A 31 0.44 -10.05 2.86
N ALA A 32 -0.14 -9.22 3.73
CA ALA A 32 -1.45 -8.63 3.48
C ALA A 32 -1.41 -7.69 2.27
N ALA A 33 -0.33 -6.91 2.12
CA ALA A 33 -0.11 -6.07 0.94
C ALA A 33 -0.06 -6.88 -0.36
N GLU A 34 0.72 -7.98 -0.42
CA GLU A 34 0.76 -8.88 -1.59
C GLU A 34 -0.62 -9.37 -2.00
N ILE A 35 -1.42 -9.83 -1.03
CA ILE A 35 -2.75 -10.38 -1.28
C ILE A 35 -3.67 -9.30 -1.87
N ILE A 36 -3.69 -8.10 -1.27
CA ILE A 36 -4.55 -7.00 -1.72
C ILE A 36 -4.16 -6.56 -3.13
N LEU A 37 -2.87 -6.38 -3.41
CA LEU A 37 -2.39 -5.99 -4.73
C LEU A 37 -2.70 -7.05 -5.79
N HIS A 38 -2.49 -8.33 -5.47
CA HIS A 38 -2.79 -9.43 -6.38
C HIS A 38 -4.29 -9.53 -6.69
N ALA A 39 -5.14 -9.40 -5.67
CA ALA A 39 -6.59 -9.55 -5.82
C ALA A 39 -7.27 -8.41 -6.59
N ASN A 40 -6.71 -7.19 -6.55
CA ASN A 40 -7.31 -6.00 -7.15
C ASN A 40 -6.63 -5.57 -8.46
N GLY A 41 -5.50 -6.22 -8.82
CA GLY A 41 -4.73 -5.88 -10.00
C GLY A 41 -4.04 -4.51 -9.90
N PRO A 42 -3.61 -3.92 -11.03
CA PRO A 42 -2.77 -2.71 -11.02
C PRO A 42 -3.50 -1.43 -10.60
N SER A 43 -4.82 -1.48 -10.39
CA SER A 43 -5.62 -0.29 -10.08
C SER A 43 -5.31 0.23 -8.67
N ARG A 44 -4.61 1.37 -8.58
CA ARG A 44 -4.30 2.01 -7.29
C ARG A 44 -5.56 2.39 -6.52
N VAL A 45 -6.62 2.82 -7.21
CA VAL A 45 -7.90 3.18 -6.58
C VAL A 45 -8.55 1.96 -5.94
N ALA A 46 -8.58 0.82 -6.65
CA ALA A 46 -9.13 -0.43 -6.11
C ALA A 46 -8.31 -0.93 -4.91
N CYS A 47 -6.98 -0.92 -5.03
CA CYS A 47 -6.08 -1.33 -3.97
C CYS A 47 -6.24 -0.45 -2.71
N ASP A 48 -6.30 0.88 -2.86
CA ASP A 48 -6.49 1.81 -1.76
C ASP A 48 -7.82 1.55 -1.03
N GLY A 49 -8.91 1.33 -1.77
CA GLY A 49 -10.22 1.00 -1.21
C GLY A 49 -10.21 -0.32 -0.44
N ALA A 50 -9.58 -1.35 -1.01
CA ALA A 50 -9.44 -2.66 -0.37
C ALA A 50 -8.61 -2.59 0.92
N ALA A 51 -7.47 -1.88 0.91
CA ALA A 51 -6.63 -1.72 2.09
C ALA A 51 -7.33 -0.99 3.24
N ARG A 52 -8.03 0.10 2.95
CA ARG A 52 -8.82 0.82 3.98
C ARG A 52 -9.88 -0.08 4.61
N SER A 53 -10.59 -0.84 3.77
CA SER A 53 -11.63 -1.77 4.23
C SER A 53 -11.04 -2.89 5.09
N PHE A 54 -9.89 -3.44 4.68
CA PHE A 54 -9.19 -4.48 5.42
C PHE A 54 -8.72 -3.99 6.80
N VAL A 55 -8.08 -2.82 6.88
CA VAL A 55 -7.61 -2.23 8.15
C VAL A 55 -8.79 -2.00 9.10
N GLN A 56 -9.91 -1.48 8.58
CA GLN A 56 -11.12 -1.28 9.36
C GLN A 56 -11.67 -2.60 9.91
N ALA A 57 -11.75 -3.64 9.07
CA ALA A 57 -12.24 -4.96 9.47
C ALA A 57 -11.37 -5.60 10.56
N VAL A 58 -10.04 -5.50 10.43
CA VAL A 58 -9.10 -6.00 11.45
C VAL A 58 -9.28 -5.25 12.78
N SER A 59 -9.44 -3.93 12.74
CA SER A 59 -9.67 -3.12 13.95
C SER A 59 -10.97 -3.46 14.66
N VAL A 60 -12.05 -3.74 13.91
CA VAL A 60 -13.31 -4.23 14.49
C VAL A 60 -13.09 -5.59 15.16
N TRP A 61 -12.47 -6.53 14.44
CA TRP A 61 -12.24 -7.89 14.93
C TRP A 61 -11.33 -7.95 16.17
N GLN A 62 -10.36 -7.04 16.28
CA GLN A 62 -9.50 -6.93 17.46
C GLN A 62 -10.28 -6.48 18.69
N ARG A 63 -11.22 -5.54 18.55
CA ARG A 63 -12.07 -5.07 19.68
C ARG A 63 -13.06 -6.13 20.14
N ASP A 64 -13.61 -6.92 19.24
CA ASP A 64 -14.54 -8.00 19.58
C ASP A 64 -13.86 -9.19 20.29
N LYS A 65 -12.52 -9.21 20.33
CA LYS A 65 -11.75 -10.22 21.04
C LYS A 65 -11.47 -9.89 22.51
N ASP A 66 -11.72 -8.64 22.93
CA ASP A 66 -11.57 -8.18 24.30
C ASP A 66 -12.86 -8.46 25.11
#